data_AF-A0AAP3DKI6-F1
#
_entry.id   AF-A0AAP3DKI6-F1
#
_cell.length_a   1.000
_cell.length_b   1.000
_cell.length_c   1.000
_cell.angle_alpha   90.00
_cell.angle_beta   90.00
_cell.angle_gamma   90.00
#
_symmetry.space_group_name_H-M   'P 1'
#
loop_
_entity.id
_entity.type
_entity.pdbx_description
1 polymer ?
#
loop_
_entity_poly.entity_id
_entity_poly.type
_entity_poly.pdbx_seq_one_letter_code
_entity_poly.pdbx_strand_id
1 'polypeptide(L)'
;MVRKFILIIGIFILTSCGNQAVETNHATNTTLVHLFNRGYSVSLFNFGEIVSKLSEIKTKDDITYINGMVETYLTNNSQFMVSMIVSSDKRGDSRVIDPVIHEDIVDMVHNQVSFMKQIKELLDKGSLQKIKGQSSYYKDIYKAERELNMDIPKGKDGLTKYKSSLEQMNSLLTKSIVEDYKK
;
A
#
# COMPACT_ATOMS: atom_id res chain seq x y z
N MET A 1 -35.96 -45.07 -60.93
CA MET A 1 -35.59 -43.69 -61.32
C MET A 1 -35.54 -42.85 -60.04
N VAL A 2 -34.33 -42.43 -59.65
CA VAL A 2 -33.99 -41.15 -58.98
C VAL A 2 -34.94 -40.69 -57.84
N ARG A 3 -34.57 -40.62 -56.56
CA ARG A 3 -33.51 -39.78 -55.99
C ARG A 3 -33.40 -40.09 -54.48
N LYS A 4 -32.17 -40.21 -53.98
CA LYS A 4 -31.84 -40.19 -52.54
C LYS A 4 -32.13 -38.78 -52.00
N PHE A 5 -32.82 -38.68 -50.87
CA PHE A 5 -32.77 -37.48 -50.02
C PHE A 5 -32.42 -37.91 -48.60
N ILE A 6 -31.13 -37.81 -48.31
CA ILE A 6 -30.58 -37.84 -46.97
C ILE A 6 -30.91 -36.48 -46.37
N LEU A 7 -31.83 -36.43 -45.40
CA LEU A 7 -32.07 -35.23 -44.61
C LEU A 7 -31.30 -35.40 -43.29
N ILE A 8 -30.14 -34.74 -43.26
CA ILE A 8 -29.28 -34.58 -42.09
C ILE A 8 -30.06 -33.74 -41.08
N ILE A 9 -30.65 -34.39 -40.07
CA ILE A 9 -31.13 -33.68 -38.88
C ILE A 9 -29.88 -33.36 -38.07
N GLY A 10 -29.41 -32.12 -38.21
CA GLY A 10 -28.30 -31.58 -37.47
C GLY A 10 -28.57 -31.68 -35.96
N ILE A 11 -27.71 -32.43 -35.26
CA ILE A 11 -27.54 -32.28 -33.82
C ILE A 11 -26.86 -30.91 -33.62
N PHE A 12 -27.67 -29.88 -33.47
CA PHE A 12 -27.28 -28.62 -32.84
C PHE A 12 -28.14 -28.47 -31.58
N ILE A 13 -27.84 -29.27 -30.56
CA ILE A 13 -28.15 -28.88 -29.18
C ILE A 13 -26.93 -28.09 -28.68
N LEU A 14 -26.83 -26.85 -29.19
CA LEU A 14 -26.11 -25.77 -28.53
C LEU A 14 -27.14 -24.97 -27.73
N THR A 15 -27.49 -25.46 -26.55
CA THR A 15 -28.13 -24.71 -25.45
C THR A 15 -27.84 -25.51 -24.18
N SER A 16 -27.26 -25.01 -23.11
CA SER A 16 -26.94 -23.66 -22.66
C SER A 16 -25.92 -23.85 -21.54
N CYS A 17 -24.64 -23.53 -21.75
CA CYS A 17 -23.79 -23.15 -20.63
C CYS A 17 -24.28 -21.77 -20.22
N GLY A 18 -25.30 -21.75 -19.35
CA GLY A 18 -25.71 -20.52 -18.68
C GLY A 18 -24.49 -19.89 -18.05
N ASN A 19 -24.22 -18.63 -18.43
CA ASN A 19 -23.13 -17.83 -17.89
C ASN A 19 -23.24 -17.77 -16.35
N GLN A 20 -22.55 -18.68 -15.65
CA GLN A 20 -22.16 -18.51 -14.24
C GLN A 20 -20.99 -17.50 -14.12
N ALA A 21 -21.03 -16.41 -14.89
CA ALA A 21 -20.03 -15.35 -14.85
C ALA A 21 -20.34 -14.28 -13.77
N VAL A 22 -21.44 -14.43 -13.03
CA VAL A 22 -21.90 -13.41 -12.08
C VAL A 22 -21.37 -13.67 -10.66
N GLU A 23 -21.16 -14.92 -10.24
CA GLU A 23 -20.70 -15.23 -8.87
C GLU A 23 -19.17 -15.15 -8.70
N THR A 24 -18.38 -15.43 -9.74
CA THR A 24 -16.91 -15.42 -9.67
C THR A 24 -16.32 -14.01 -9.52
N ASN A 25 -16.94 -12.99 -10.11
CA ASN A 25 -16.47 -11.62 -10.03
C ASN A 25 -16.65 -11.01 -8.62
N HIS A 26 -17.75 -11.33 -7.92
CA HIS A 26 -17.98 -10.84 -6.56
C HIS A 26 -16.99 -11.47 -5.55
N ALA A 27 -16.78 -12.78 -5.60
CA ALA A 27 -15.85 -13.48 -4.68
C ALA A 27 -14.39 -13.08 -4.90
N THR A 28 -13.98 -12.87 -6.15
CA THR A 28 -12.62 -12.43 -6.51
C THR A 28 -12.34 -11.02 -5.96
N ASN A 29 -13.31 -10.11 -6.07
CA ASN A 29 -13.17 -8.75 -5.56
C ASN A 29 -13.07 -8.71 -4.03
N THR A 30 -13.89 -9.47 -3.31
CA THR A 30 -13.80 -9.59 -1.84
C THR A 30 -12.45 -10.13 -1.37
N THR A 31 -11.88 -11.11 -2.08
CA THR A 31 -10.54 -11.66 -1.76
C THR A 31 -9.46 -10.60 -1.93
N LEU A 32 -9.48 -9.85 -3.04
CA LEU A 32 -8.51 -8.78 -3.30
C LEU A 32 -8.62 -7.65 -2.27
N VAL A 33 -9.84 -7.26 -1.86
CA VAL A 33 -10.07 -6.30 -0.77
C VAL A 33 -9.45 -6.79 0.54
N HIS A 34 -9.64 -8.06 0.92
CA HIS A 34 -9.04 -8.60 2.13
C HIS A 34 -7.51 -8.67 2.07
N LEU A 35 -6.95 -9.09 0.94
CA LEU A 35 -5.51 -9.12 0.72
C LEU A 35 -4.91 -7.71 0.78
N PHE A 36 -5.57 -6.74 0.14
CA PHE A 36 -5.18 -5.34 0.20
C PHE A 36 -5.21 -4.83 1.64
N ASN A 37 -6.35 -4.91 2.33
CA ASN A 37 -6.49 -4.38 3.70
C ASN A 37 -5.44 -4.99 4.64
N ARG A 38 -5.24 -6.32 4.57
CA ARG A 38 -4.22 -6.98 5.39
C ARG A 38 -2.81 -6.51 5.04
N GLY A 39 -2.47 -6.49 3.75
CA GLY A 39 -1.15 -6.07 3.28
C GLY A 39 -0.85 -4.62 3.67
N TYR A 40 -1.85 -3.75 3.49
CA TYR A 40 -1.80 -2.33 3.80
C TYR A 40 -1.58 -2.10 5.30
N SER A 41 -2.42 -2.69 6.17
CA SER A 41 -2.28 -2.53 7.63
C SER A 41 -0.94 -3.08 8.14
N VAL A 42 -0.49 -4.23 7.64
CA VAL A 42 0.81 -4.80 8.03
C VAL A 42 1.96 -3.89 7.58
N SER A 43 1.90 -3.38 6.36
CA SER A 43 2.94 -2.48 5.84
C SER A 43 3.00 -1.18 6.64
N LEU A 44 1.84 -0.57 6.89
CA LEU A 44 1.70 0.65 7.67
C LEU A 44 2.22 0.48 9.10
N PHE A 45 1.89 -0.65 9.74
CA PHE A 45 2.41 -0.99 11.06
C PHE A 45 3.94 -1.11 11.07
N ASN A 46 4.52 -1.86 10.12
CA ASN A 46 5.97 -2.04 10.02
C ASN A 46 6.69 -0.70 9.79
N PHE A 47 6.10 0.15 8.94
CA PHE A 47 6.57 1.51 8.72
C PHE A 47 6.54 2.32 10.04
N GLY A 48 5.42 2.27 10.76
CA GLY A 48 5.20 2.91 12.06
C GLY A 48 6.25 2.53 13.10
N GLU A 49 6.57 1.24 13.22
CA GLU A 49 7.59 0.74 14.15
C GLU A 49 8.99 1.30 13.85
N ILE A 50 9.35 1.41 12.56
CA ILE A 50 10.64 1.98 12.15
C ILE A 50 10.70 3.46 12.54
N VAL A 51 9.68 4.26 12.21
CA VAL A 51 9.67 5.71 12.52
C VAL A 51 9.59 5.98 14.01
N SER A 52 8.88 5.15 14.77
CA SER A 52 8.87 5.20 16.24
C SER A 52 10.27 5.03 16.79
N LYS A 53 11.00 3.99 16.36
CA LYS A 53 12.39 3.74 16.81
C LYS A 53 13.36 4.82 16.37
N LEU A 54 13.23 5.35 15.16
CA LEU A 54 14.01 6.51 14.70
C LEU A 54 13.86 7.69 15.67
N SER A 55 12.66 7.90 16.21
CA SER A 55 12.39 8.99 17.15
C SER A 55 13.05 8.83 18.53
N GLU A 56 13.51 7.62 18.85
CA GLU A 56 14.03 7.24 20.17
C GLU A 56 15.52 6.87 20.16
N ILE A 57 16.22 7.05 19.03
CA ILE A 57 17.63 6.72 18.88
C ILE A 57 18.50 7.37 19.98
N LYS A 58 19.35 6.55 20.61
CA LYS A 58 20.30 7.00 21.65
C LYS A 58 21.75 6.71 21.26
N THR A 59 21.99 5.62 20.55
CA THR A 59 23.30 5.01 20.31
C THR A 59 23.51 4.63 18.85
N LYS A 60 24.74 4.23 18.51
CA LYS A 60 25.06 3.68 17.17
C LYS A 60 24.52 2.26 16.96
N ASP A 61 24.31 1.51 18.05
CA ASP A 61 23.71 0.17 17.95
C ASP A 61 22.24 0.27 17.52
N ASP A 62 21.53 1.30 18.00
CA ASP A 62 20.16 1.60 17.54
C ASP A 62 20.13 1.86 16.03
N ILE A 63 21.13 2.59 15.49
CA ILE A 63 21.26 2.84 14.05
C ILE A 63 21.40 1.52 13.30
N THR A 64 22.27 0.63 13.77
CA THR A 64 22.51 -0.68 13.12
C THR A 64 21.23 -1.52 13.10
N TYR A 65 20.53 -1.57 14.24
CA TYR A 65 19.27 -2.30 14.36
C TYR A 65 18.19 -1.75 13.44
N ILE A 66 17.98 -0.43 13.45
CA ILE A 66 16.99 0.24 12.60
C ILE A 66 17.36 0.09 11.12
N ASN A 67 18.64 0.10 10.77
CA ASN A 67 19.09 -0.13 9.39
C ASN A 67 18.62 -1.50 8.88
N GLY A 68 18.77 -2.55 9.69
CA GLY A 68 18.25 -3.88 9.36
C GLY A 68 16.73 -3.92 9.21
N MET A 69 15.98 -3.15 10.02
CA MET A 69 14.54 -3.01 9.86
C MET A 69 14.16 -2.32 8.55
N VAL A 70 14.88 -1.26 8.17
CA VAL A 70 14.68 -0.53 6.91
C VAL A 70 14.99 -1.42 5.71
N GLU A 71 16.09 -2.18 5.74
CA GLU A 71 16.43 -3.16 4.69
C GLU A 71 15.34 -4.22 4.55
N THR A 72 14.85 -4.75 5.69
CA THR A 72 13.75 -5.72 5.70
C THR A 72 12.49 -5.10 5.11
N TYR A 73 12.11 -3.88 5.50
CA TYR A 73 10.93 -3.19 4.97
C TYR A 73 11.01 -3.02 3.45
N LEU A 74 12.15 -2.56 2.94
CA LEU A 74 12.36 -2.34 1.50
C LEU A 74 12.40 -3.63 0.67
N THR A 75 12.59 -4.78 1.32
CA THR A 75 12.64 -6.11 0.67
C THR A 75 11.41 -6.98 0.99
N ASN A 76 10.49 -6.53 1.85
CA ASN A 76 9.34 -7.32 2.30
C ASN A 76 8.21 -7.40 1.25
N ASN A 77 7.59 -8.58 1.17
CA ASN A 77 6.52 -8.91 0.24
C ASN A 77 5.19 -8.19 0.54
N SER A 78 4.89 -7.82 1.79
CA SER A 78 3.62 -7.14 2.11
C SER A 78 3.47 -5.81 1.36
N GLN A 79 4.54 -5.02 1.30
CA GLN A 79 4.56 -3.76 0.55
C GLN A 79 4.50 -4.01 -0.96
N PHE A 80 5.19 -5.06 -1.43
CA PHE A 80 5.14 -5.46 -2.83
C PHE A 80 3.71 -5.83 -3.27
N MET A 81 2.98 -6.64 -2.49
CA MET A 81 1.59 -6.99 -2.78
C MET A 81 0.67 -5.77 -2.82
N VAL A 82 0.79 -4.86 -1.86
CA VAL A 82 0.03 -3.59 -1.86
C VAL A 82 0.34 -2.78 -3.12
N SER A 83 1.62 -2.62 -3.45
CA SER A 83 2.04 -1.89 -4.65
C SER A 83 1.54 -2.52 -5.95
N MET A 84 1.48 -3.86 -6.03
CA MET A 84 0.94 -4.57 -7.19
C MET A 84 -0.56 -4.35 -7.35
N ILE A 85 -1.33 -4.47 -6.26
CA ILE A 85 -2.77 -4.26 -6.28
C ILE A 85 -3.08 -2.82 -6.72
N VAL A 86 -2.42 -1.84 -6.08
CA VAL A 86 -2.53 -0.42 -6.42
C VAL A 86 -2.13 -0.16 -7.88
N SER A 87 -1.03 -0.73 -8.34
CA SER A 87 -0.54 -0.56 -9.73
C SER A 87 -1.44 -1.23 -10.77
N SER A 88 -2.16 -2.29 -10.39
CA SER A 88 -3.12 -2.97 -11.25
C SER A 88 -4.46 -2.23 -11.33
N ASP A 89 -4.78 -1.41 -10.33
CA ASP A 89 -6.02 -0.65 -10.22
C ASP A 89 -5.89 0.81 -10.67
N LYS A 90 -5.15 1.09 -11.76
CA LYS A 90 -4.81 2.46 -12.20
C LYS A 90 -5.99 3.41 -12.42
N ARG A 91 -7.21 2.89 -12.51
CA ARG A 91 -8.45 3.66 -12.76
C ARG A 91 -9.48 3.51 -11.63
N GLY A 92 -9.19 2.74 -10.58
CA GLY A 92 -10.17 2.37 -9.55
C GLY A 92 -11.24 1.38 -10.05
N ASP A 93 -11.02 0.77 -11.23
CA ASP A 93 -11.96 -0.14 -11.89
C ASP A 93 -12.14 -1.44 -11.08
N SER A 94 -11.14 -1.84 -10.30
CA SER A 94 -11.19 -3.03 -9.47
C SER A 94 -12.02 -2.83 -8.19
N ARG A 95 -12.25 -1.58 -7.77
CA ARG A 95 -12.94 -1.19 -6.52
C ARG A 95 -12.36 -1.85 -5.27
N VAL A 96 -11.11 -2.28 -5.32
CA VAL A 96 -10.40 -2.85 -4.17
C VAL A 96 -10.15 -1.78 -3.11
N ILE A 97 -9.97 -0.53 -3.56
CA ILE A 97 -9.85 0.67 -2.74
C ILE A 97 -11.00 1.61 -3.11
N ASP A 98 -11.53 2.34 -2.14
CA ASP A 98 -12.56 3.34 -2.41
C ASP A 98 -12.00 4.45 -3.33
N PRO A 99 -12.66 4.79 -4.46
CA PRO A 99 -12.17 5.79 -5.40
C PRO A 99 -11.86 7.15 -4.78
N VAL A 100 -12.52 7.53 -3.68
CA VAL A 100 -12.32 8.82 -3.00
C VAL A 100 -10.91 8.98 -2.41
N ILE A 101 -10.30 7.86 -2.00
CA ILE A 101 -8.99 7.81 -1.33
C ILE A 101 -7.93 7.06 -2.14
N HIS A 102 -8.28 6.56 -3.32
CA HIS A 102 -7.41 5.71 -4.12
C HIS A 102 -6.06 6.39 -4.42
N GLU A 103 -6.09 7.61 -4.98
CA GLU A 103 -4.89 8.37 -5.32
C GLU A 103 -4.03 8.64 -4.08
N ASP A 104 -4.65 9.04 -2.96
CA ASP A 104 -3.93 9.32 -1.72
C ASP A 104 -3.21 8.08 -1.16
N ILE A 105 -3.82 6.90 -1.27
CA ILE A 105 -3.17 5.62 -0.91
C ILE A 105 -2.02 5.29 -1.86
N VAL A 106 -2.20 5.51 -3.17
CA VAL A 106 -1.13 5.30 -4.17
C VAL A 106 0.08 6.15 -3.82
N ASP A 107 -0.14 7.43 -3.57
CA ASP A 107 0.90 8.37 -3.19
C ASP A 107 1.55 7.96 -1.87
N MET A 108 0.76 7.56 -0.88
CA MET A 108 1.29 7.13 0.42
C MET A 108 2.21 5.93 0.31
N VAL A 109 1.80 4.91 -0.45
CA VAL A 109 2.61 3.70 -0.68
C VAL A 109 3.94 4.06 -1.35
N HIS A 110 3.94 4.95 -2.35
CA HIS A 110 5.17 5.41 -3.00
C HIS A 110 6.04 6.26 -2.06
N ASN A 111 5.41 7.19 -1.33
CA ASN A 111 6.09 8.10 -0.42
C ASN A 111 6.75 7.36 0.74
N GLN A 112 6.11 6.32 1.30
CA GLN A 112 6.72 5.47 2.33
C GLN A 112 8.01 4.79 1.83
N VAL A 113 7.99 4.26 0.60
CA VAL A 113 9.18 3.63 0.00
C VAL A 113 10.28 4.65 -0.24
N SER A 114 9.94 5.81 -0.80
CA SER A 114 10.88 6.90 -1.02
C SER A 114 11.50 7.38 0.29
N PHE A 115 10.68 7.59 1.31
CA PHE A 115 11.12 7.98 2.65
C PHE A 115 12.06 6.95 3.26
N MET A 116 11.72 5.65 3.18
CA MET A 116 12.58 4.58 3.72
C MET A 116 13.93 4.47 2.99
N LYS A 117 13.99 4.78 1.69
CA LYS A 117 15.26 4.90 0.97
C LYS A 117 16.09 6.09 1.47
N GLN A 118 15.47 7.24 1.72
CA GLN A 118 16.17 8.40 2.31
C GLN A 118 16.69 8.10 3.72
N ILE A 119 15.89 7.41 4.54
CA ILE A 119 16.32 6.93 5.86
C ILE A 119 17.50 5.96 5.73
N LYS A 120 17.48 5.03 4.77
CA LYS A 120 18.60 4.11 4.53
C LYS A 120 19.90 4.88 4.26
N GLU A 121 19.84 5.86 3.37
CA GLU A 121 20.99 6.72 3.09
C GLU A 121 21.47 7.51 4.31
N LEU A 122 20.53 8.00 5.12
CA LEU A 122 20.81 8.70 6.38
C LEU A 122 21.44 7.79 7.43
N LEU A 123 20.99 6.55 7.57
CA LEU A 123 21.57 5.59 8.54
C LEU A 123 22.97 5.13 8.10
N ASP A 124 23.20 4.99 6.79
CA ASP A 124 24.49 4.56 6.25
C ASP A 124 25.55 5.67 6.31
N LYS A 125 25.16 6.94 6.16
CA LYS A 125 26.10 8.07 5.99
C LYS A 125 25.99 9.15 7.06
N GLY A 126 24.87 9.22 7.77
CA GLY A 126 24.57 10.27 8.73
C GLY A 126 25.26 10.07 10.08
N SER A 127 25.51 11.18 10.77
CA SER A 127 25.96 11.10 12.16
C SER A 127 24.78 10.86 13.10
N LEU A 128 25.03 10.15 14.20
CA LEU A 128 24.05 9.93 15.28
C LEU A 128 23.37 11.24 15.72
N GLN A 129 24.13 12.33 15.81
CA GLN A 129 23.59 13.63 16.22
C GLN A 129 22.58 14.20 15.21
N LYS A 130 22.82 14.02 13.91
CA LYS A 130 21.90 14.49 12.86
C LYS A 130 20.58 13.73 12.93
N ILE A 131 20.64 12.40 13.05
CA ILE A 131 19.45 11.55 13.15
C ILE A 131 18.64 11.91 14.40
N LYS A 132 19.31 12.06 15.55
CA LYS A 132 18.66 12.49 16.80
C LYS A 132 18.01 13.87 16.69
N GLY A 133 18.62 14.78 15.92
CA GLY A 133 18.09 16.12 15.68
C GLY A 133 16.71 16.14 15.01
N GLN A 134 16.31 15.05 14.36
CA GLN A 134 15.02 14.92 13.68
C GLN A 134 13.97 14.13 14.48
N SER A 135 14.23 13.81 15.76
CA SER A 135 13.32 13.02 16.61
C SER A 135 11.87 13.53 16.59
N SER A 136 11.64 14.85 16.67
CA SER A 136 10.28 15.42 16.65
C SER A 136 9.55 15.12 15.33
N TYR A 137 10.25 15.24 14.20
CA TYR A 137 9.67 14.97 12.90
C TYR A 137 9.27 13.48 12.76
N TYR A 138 10.10 12.56 13.26
CA TYR A 138 9.73 11.14 13.29
C TYR A 138 8.54 10.84 14.21
N LYS A 139 8.38 11.57 15.32
CA LYS A 139 7.18 11.46 16.18
C LYS A 139 5.92 11.91 15.47
N ASP A 140 6.00 12.99 14.69
CA ASP A 140 4.86 13.49 13.92
C ASP A 140 4.42 12.46 12.87
N ILE A 141 5.37 11.81 12.20
CA ILE A 141 5.08 10.71 11.26
C ILE A 141 4.45 9.53 12.00
N TYR A 142 5.03 9.10 13.12
CA TYR A 142 4.48 7.98 13.90
C TYR A 142 3.04 8.26 14.36
N LYS A 143 2.75 9.49 14.80
CA LYS A 143 1.40 9.89 15.18
C LYS A 143 0.43 9.81 13.99
N ALA A 144 0.82 10.33 12.83
CA ALA A 144 0.00 10.25 11.61
C ALA A 144 -0.24 8.80 11.19
N GLU A 145 0.74 7.92 11.37
CA GLU A 145 0.60 6.50 11.09
C GLU A 145 -0.42 5.85 12.03
N ARG A 146 -0.39 6.15 13.34
CA ARG A 146 -1.38 5.64 14.31
C ARG A 146 -2.81 6.08 14.00
N GLU A 147 -2.99 7.26 13.38
CA GLU A 147 -4.30 7.73 12.93
C GLU A 147 -4.79 6.97 11.68
N LEU A 148 -3.88 6.51 10.83
CA LEU A 148 -4.17 5.75 9.61
C LEU A 148 -4.29 4.25 9.82
N ASN A 149 -3.67 3.70 10.87
CA ASN A 149 -3.67 2.28 11.21
C ASN A 149 -4.95 1.86 11.96
N MET A 150 -6.07 2.37 11.45
CA MET A 150 -7.42 1.91 11.75
C MET A 150 -8.00 1.29 10.48
N ASP A 151 -9.05 0.47 10.63
CA ASP A 151 -9.79 -0.03 9.47
C ASP A 151 -10.27 1.13 8.60
N ILE A 152 -10.13 0.98 7.27
CA ILE A 152 -10.61 1.99 6.32
C ILE A 152 -12.14 2.14 6.51
N PRO A 153 -12.61 3.34 6.89
CA PRO A 153 -14.02 3.54 7.21
C PRO A 153 -14.89 3.48 5.96
N LYS A 154 -16.07 2.85 6.07
CA LYS A 154 -17.05 2.72 4.98
C LYS A 154 -18.02 3.90 4.88
N GLY A 155 -18.15 4.70 5.93
CA GLY A 155 -19.07 5.85 5.99
C GLY A 155 -18.43 7.12 5.43
N LYS A 156 -19.22 7.96 4.76
CA LYS A 156 -18.75 9.18 4.08
C LYS A 156 -17.93 10.13 4.97
N ASP A 157 -18.40 10.38 6.18
CA ASP A 157 -17.71 11.28 7.12
C ASP A 157 -16.39 10.67 7.61
N GLY A 158 -16.40 9.36 7.88
CA GLY A 158 -15.19 8.61 8.24
C GLY A 158 -14.17 8.60 7.11
N LEU A 159 -14.62 8.37 5.88
CA LEU A 159 -13.77 8.35 4.69
C LEU A 159 -13.14 9.72 4.40
N THR A 160 -13.91 10.80 4.61
CA THR A 160 -13.40 12.18 4.49
C THR A 160 -12.30 12.45 5.52
N LYS A 161 -12.51 12.03 6.77
CA LYS A 161 -11.48 12.13 7.81
C LYS A 161 -10.24 11.30 7.47
N TYR A 162 -10.46 10.08 6.98
CA TYR A 162 -9.36 9.18 6.58
C TYR A 162 -8.53 9.77 5.44
N LYS A 163 -9.18 10.35 4.43
CA LYS A 163 -8.53 11.09 3.34
C LYS A 163 -7.64 12.21 3.88
N SER A 164 -8.15 13.02 4.79
CA SER A 164 -7.36 14.11 5.40
C SER A 164 -6.13 13.59 6.14
N SER A 165 -6.24 12.46 6.86
CA SER A 165 -5.09 11.80 7.49
C SER A 165 -4.07 11.28 6.45
N LEU A 166 -4.53 10.76 5.30
CA LEU A 166 -3.64 10.33 4.22
C LEU A 166 -2.88 11.52 3.62
N GLU A 167 -3.58 12.62 3.32
CA GLU A 167 -2.99 13.87 2.82
C GLU A 167 -1.92 14.41 3.79
N GLN A 168 -2.22 14.38 5.09
CA GLN A 168 -1.27 14.79 6.13
C GLN A 168 -0.02 13.89 6.14
N MET A 169 -0.20 12.57 6.10
CA MET A 169 0.91 11.63 6.00
C MET A 169 1.76 11.90 4.75
N ASN A 170 1.13 12.01 3.58
CA ASN A 170 1.80 12.33 2.32
C ASN A 170 2.62 13.63 2.38
N SER A 171 2.05 14.68 2.98
CA SER A 171 2.75 15.95 3.21
C SER A 171 3.98 15.80 4.11
N LEU A 172 3.91 14.94 5.13
CA LEU A 172 5.06 14.66 5.99
C LEU A 172 6.14 13.90 5.22
N LEU A 173 5.79 12.85 4.47
CA LEU A 173 6.74 11.95 3.81
C LEU A 173 7.45 12.55 2.58
N THR A 174 6.89 13.60 1.98
CA THR A 174 7.49 14.29 0.83
C THR A 174 8.57 15.31 1.21
N LYS A 175 8.70 15.63 2.51
CA LYS A 175 9.79 16.50 2.99
C LYS A 175 11.12 15.77 2.83
N SER A 176 12.05 16.38 2.10
CA SER A 176 13.39 15.83 1.93
C SER A 176 14.13 15.80 3.27
N ILE A 177 14.59 14.61 3.65
CA ILE A 177 15.41 14.41 4.86
C ILE A 177 16.90 14.65 4.54
N VAL A 178 17.22 14.80 3.26
CA VAL A 178 18.58 14.74 2.69
C VAL A 178 19.16 16.14 2.40
N GLU A 179 18.34 17.19 2.38
CA GLU A 179 18.82 18.54 2.03
C GLU A 179 19.78 19.15 3.06
N ASP A 180 19.85 18.62 4.29
CA ASP A 180 20.80 19.04 5.34
C ASP A 180 22.21 18.42 5.23
N TYR A 181 22.55 17.73 4.11
CA TYR A 181 23.90 17.17 3.90
C TYR A 181 24.88 18.12 3.18
N LYS A 182 24.41 19.23 2.60
CA LYS A 182 25.22 20.11 1.74
C LYS A 182 25.68 21.43 2.39
N LYS A 183 25.67 21.54 3.72
CA LYS A 183 26.29 22.66 4.43
C LYS A 183 27.44 22.19 5.31
#